data_AF-A0A7J4PIC6-F1
#
_entry.id   AF-A0A7J4PIC6-F1
#
_cell.length_a   1.000
_cell.length_b   1.000
_cell.length_c   1.000
_cell.angle_alpha   90.00
_cell.angle_beta   90.00
_cell.angle_gamma   90.00
#
_symmetry.space_group_name_H-M   'P 1'
#
loop_
_entity.id
_entity.type
_entity.pdbx_description
1 polymer ?
#
loop_
_entity_poly.entity_id
_entity_poly.type
_entity_poly.pdbx_seq_one_letter_code
_entity_poly.pdbx_strand_id
1 'polypeptide(L)'
;MVILLLTAALFTSGCLSDGGTKFSISDNDTEIEVDLPGTPEDEWCPVGSHIKVTNPITKKALDMTVIGKEEFEGETLCKAALETTGEEGTSTFEYMWSEDKNTTVFTRYDTEGNISLKYISKDGKKTIIGGDGKTLEF
;
A
#
# COMPACT_ATOMS: atom_id res chain seq x y z
N MET A 1 1.50 -19.29 -5.03
CA MET A 1 2.97 -19.25 -5.09
C MET A 1 3.40 -18.39 -6.29
N VAL A 2 3.13 -17.08 -6.23
CA VAL A 2 3.42 -16.08 -7.29
C VAL A 2 4.30 -14.95 -6.75
N ILE A 3 4.48 -14.90 -5.42
CA ILE A 3 5.20 -13.85 -4.68
C ILE A 3 6.74 -13.91 -4.89
N LEU A 4 7.27 -15.00 -5.46
CA LEU A 4 8.72 -15.19 -5.64
C LEU A 4 9.31 -14.64 -6.96
N LEU A 5 8.50 -14.12 -7.89
CA LEU A 5 8.98 -13.69 -9.22
C LEU A 5 9.30 -12.19 -9.33
N LEU A 6 9.00 -11.38 -8.32
CA LEU A 6 9.19 -9.92 -8.37
C LEU A 6 10.61 -9.42 -8.03
N THR A 7 11.55 -10.30 -7.67
CA THR A 7 12.86 -9.89 -7.13
C THR A 7 13.98 -9.69 -8.17
N ALA A 8 13.74 -9.88 -9.46
CA ALA A 8 14.84 -9.95 -10.46
C ALA A 8 14.96 -8.76 -11.43
N ALA A 9 14.09 -7.74 -11.41
CA ALA A 9 14.03 -6.74 -12.48
C ALA A 9 14.61 -5.35 -12.16
N LEU A 10 15.06 -5.06 -10.92
CA LEU A 10 15.39 -3.68 -10.51
C LEU A 10 16.87 -3.28 -10.63
N PHE A 11 17.73 -4.07 -11.29
CA PHE A 11 19.18 -3.77 -11.38
C PHE A 11 19.72 -3.48 -12.79
N THR A 12 18.89 -2.98 -13.72
CA THR A 12 19.44 -2.35 -14.93
C THR A 12 19.36 -0.84 -14.82
N SER A 13 20.52 -0.26 -14.55
CA SER A 13 20.87 1.15 -14.62
C SER A 13 20.37 1.80 -15.91
N GLY A 14 19.24 2.49 -15.83
CA GLY A 14 18.84 3.55 -16.74
C GLY A 14 18.88 4.87 -15.99
N CYS A 15 19.54 5.88 -16.53
CA CYS A 15 19.47 7.25 -16.01
C CYS A 15 18.00 7.66 -15.85
N LEU A 16 17.51 7.74 -14.60
CA LEU A 16 16.26 8.42 -14.30
C LEU A 16 16.52 9.92 -14.44
N SER A 17 16.09 10.47 -15.56
CA SER A 17 15.83 11.90 -15.68
C SER A 17 14.78 12.33 -14.67
N ASP A 18 14.92 13.57 -14.16
CA ASP A 18 14.12 14.36 -13.21
C ASP A 18 12.57 14.39 -13.41
N GLY A 19 12.02 13.64 -14.36
CA GLY A 19 10.59 13.45 -14.58
C GLY A 19 10.16 12.07 -14.09
N GLY A 20 9.07 12.01 -13.32
CA GLY A 20 8.52 10.78 -12.75
C GLY A 20 8.40 9.61 -13.74
N THR A 21 8.30 8.40 -13.19
CA THR A 21 8.21 7.16 -13.98
C THR A 21 6.79 6.66 -14.03
N LYS A 22 6.24 6.54 -15.24
CA LYS A 22 4.96 5.87 -15.47
C LYS A 22 5.17 4.61 -16.28
N PHE A 23 4.66 3.48 -15.80
CA PHE A 23 4.66 2.24 -16.57
C PHE A 23 3.34 1.50 -16.41
N SER A 24 2.97 0.75 -17.44
CA SER A 24 1.83 -0.16 -17.41
C SER A 24 2.22 -1.51 -17.97
N ILE A 25 1.73 -2.56 -17.34
CA ILE A 25 1.89 -3.95 -17.76
C ILE A 25 0.48 -4.54 -17.82
N SER A 26 0.16 -5.21 -18.92
CA SER A 26 -1.14 -5.85 -19.12
C SER A 26 -0.93 -7.28 -19.61
N ASP A 27 -1.59 -8.22 -18.95
CA ASP A 27 -1.82 -9.59 -19.39
C ASP A 27 -3.34 -9.86 -19.34
N ASN A 28 -3.78 -10.99 -19.87
CA ASN A 28 -5.19 -11.33 -20.08
C ASN A 28 -6.05 -11.27 -18.81
N ASP A 29 -5.46 -11.49 -17.63
CA ASP A 29 -6.16 -11.51 -16.35
C ASP A 29 -5.73 -10.40 -15.38
N THR A 30 -4.73 -9.58 -15.74
CA THR A 30 -4.12 -8.60 -14.84
C THR A 30 -3.59 -7.39 -15.60
N GLU A 31 -4.05 -6.21 -15.23
CA GLU A 31 -3.51 -4.91 -15.65
C GLU A 31 -2.90 -4.22 -14.44
N ILE A 32 -1.65 -3.80 -14.55
CA ILE A 32 -0.91 -3.08 -13.51
C ILE A 32 -0.51 -1.72 -14.10
N GLU A 33 -0.93 -0.65 -13.46
CA GLU A 33 -0.52 0.72 -13.74
C GLU A 33 0.26 1.24 -12.53
N VAL A 34 1.41 1.83 -12.79
CA VAL A 34 2.24 2.45 -11.75
C VAL A 34 2.65 3.83 -12.22
N ASP A 35 2.42 4.82 -11.36
CA ASP A 35 2.78 6.21 -11.55
C ASP A 35 3.64 6.65 -10.34
N LEU A 36 4.92 6.87 -10.58
CA LEU A 36 5.88 7.31 -9.57
C LEU A 36 6.24 8.76 -9.85
N PRO A 37 5.98 9.71 -8.95
CA PRO A 37 6.42 11.08 -9.11
C PRO A 37 7.96 11.15 -9.09
N GLY A 38 8.51 12.22 -9.66
CA GLY A 38 9.93 12.52 -9.46
C GLY A 38 10.16 12.80 -7.98
N THR A 39 10.82 11.90 -7.28
CA THR A 39 11.15 12.06 -5.86
C THR A 39 12.61 12.46 -5.69
N PRO A 40 12.94 13.33 -4.73
CA PRO A 40 14.33 13.61 -4.38
C PRO A 40 15.10 12.32 -4.09
N GLU A 41 16.39 12.30 -4.43
CA GLU A 41 17.32 11.32 -3.85
C GLU A 41 17.20 11.44 -2.31
N ASP A 42 16.94 10.32 -1.64
CA ASP A 42 16.72 10.19 -0.17
C ASP A 42 15.28 10.36 0.37
N GLU A 43 14.25 10.55 -0.47
CA GLU A 43 12.86 10.49 0.03
C GLU A 43 12.35 9.04 0.11
N TRP A 44 12.25 8.51 1.34
CA TRP A 44 11.79 7.13 1.60
C TRP A 44 10.27 6.96 1.54
N CYS A 45 9.51 8.05 1.66
CA CYS A 45 8.05 8.06 1.51
C CYS A 45 7.66 8.78 0.22
N PRO A 46 7.47 8.06 -0.90
CA PRO A 46 7.30 8.66 -2.21
C PRO A 46 5.85 9.15 -2.41
N VAL A 47 5.48 10.24 -1.72
CA VAL A 47 4.13 10.83 -1.75
C VAL A 47 3.72 11.17 -3.18
N GLY A 48 2.49 10.79 -3.54
CA GLY A 48 1.96 10.91 -4.90
C GLY A 48 2.18 9.66 -5.75
N SER A 49 2.94 8.68 -5.27
CA SER A 49 3.02 7.37 -5.95
C SER A 49 1.64 6.72 -5.99
N HIS A 50 1.26 6.27 -7.18
CA HIS A 50 0.00 5.63 -7.46
C HIS A 50 0.24 4.25 -8.07
N ILE A 51 -0.45 3.24 -7.56
CA ILE A 51 -0.42 1.88 -8.08
C ILE A 51 -1.86 1.42 -8.23
N LYS A 52 -2.21 0.95 -9.43
CA LYS A 52 -3.50 0.35 -9.71
C LYS A 52 -3.33 -1.04 -10.29
N VAL A 53 -3.99 -2.01 -9.70
CA VAL A 53 -4.02 -3.39 -10.19
C VAL A 53 -5.47 -3.75 -10.49
N THR A 54 -5.77 -4.10 -11.73
CA THR A 54 -7.13 -4.43 -12.19
C THR A 54 -7.14 -5.82 -12.78
N ASN A 55 -8.14 -6.63 -12.44
CA ASN A 55 -8.46 -7.86 -13.16
C ASN A 55 -9.59 -7.56 -14.16
N PRO A 56 -9.32 -7.52 -15.48
CA PRO A 56 -10.29 -7.08 -16.48
C PRO A 56 -11.47 -8.03 -16.65
N ILE A 57 -11.34 -9.30 -16.20
CA ILE A 57 -12.37 -10.33 -16.29
C ILE A 57 -13.39 -10.17 -15.15
N THR A 58 -12.91 -10.11 -13.91
CA THR A 58 -13.74 -10.02 -12.70
C THR A 58 -14.11 -8.58 -12.32
N LYS A 59 -13.51 -7.59 -12.98
CA LYS A 59 -13.61 -6.16 -12.65
C LYS A 59 -13.16 -5.82 -11.23
N LYS A 60 -12.44 -6.72 -10.56
CA LYS A 60 -11.82 -6.44 -9.27
C LYS A 60 -10.63 -5.51 -9.48
N ALA A 61 -10.49 -4.52 -8.62
CA ALA A 61 -9.39 -3.58 -8.66
C ALA A 61 -8.84 -3.31 -7.26
N LEU A 62 -7.54 -3.02 -7.19
CA LEU A 62 -6.86 -2.40 -6.07
C LEU A 62 -6.28 -1.08 -6.59
N ASP A 63 -6.57 0.01 -5.91
CA ASP A 63 -6.05 1.34 -6.19
C ASP A 63 -5.36 1.84 -4.93
N MET A 64 -4.07 2.15 -5.01
CA MET A 64 -3.26 2.59 -3.88
C MET A 64 -2.60 3.91 -4.21
N THR A 65 -2.69 4.87 -3.31
CA THR A 65 -2.00 6.16 -3.40
C THR A 65 -1.21 6.39 -2.12
N VAL A 66 0.08 6.71 -2.24
CA VAL A 66 0.90 7.18 -1.11
C VAL A 66 0.56 8.63 -0.84
N ILE A 67 -0.03 8.93 0.32
CA ILE A 67 -0.65 10.23 0.61
C ILE A 67 0.17 11.14 1.53
N GLY A 68 1.16 10.59 2.25
CA GLY A 68 1.93 11.42 3.17
C GLY A 68 2.67 10.63 4.25
N LYS A 69 3.21 11.38 5.22
CA LYS A 69 3.75 10.84 6.47
C LYS A 69 2.74 11.10 7.60
N GLU A 70 2.62 10.18 8.55
CA GLU A 70 1.77 10.30 9.72
C GLU A 70 2.45 9.71 10.96
N GLU A 71 2.25 10.36 12.11
CA GLU A 71 2.81 9.93 13.38
C GLU A 71 2.01 8.77 13.98
N PHE A 72 2.70 7.71 14.38
CA PHE A 72 2.13 6.60 15.12
C PHE A 72 3.03 6.23 16.30
N GLU A 73 2.52 6.40 17.52
CA GLU A 73 3.26 6.08 18.76
C GLU A 73 4.67 6.71 18.85
N GLY A 74 4.81 7.94 18.34
CA GLY A 74 6.08 8.69 18.35
C GLY A 74 7.05 8.32 17.23
N GLU A 75 6.60 7.54 16.26
CA GLU A 75 7.35 7.19 15.05
C GLU A 75 6.65 7.75 13.81
N THR A 76 7.42 8.36 12.91
CA THR A 76 6.91 8.84 11.62
C THR A 76 6.78 7.67 10.64
N LEU A 77 5.57 7.36 10.20
CA LEU A 77 5.30 6.33 9.19
C LEU A 77 4.89 6.98 7.86
N CYS A 78 5.26 6.36 6.74
CA CYS A 78 4.67 6.69 5.44
C CYS A 78 3.29 6.05 5.35
N LYS A 79 2.33 6.74 4.75
CA LYS A 79 0.92 6.36 4.69
C LYS A 79 0.45 6.28 3.25
N ALA A 80 -0.24 5.19 2.93
CA ALA A 80 -0.98 5.00 1.71
C ALA A 80 -2.47 4.79 1.99
N ALA A 81 -3.30 5.39 1.16
CA ALA A 81 -4.72 5.07 1.06
C ALA A 81 -4.90 3.98 0.00
N LEU A 82 -5.72 2.99 0.32
CA LEU A 82 -6.04 1.88 -0.58
C LEU A 82 -7.55 1.77 -0.74
N GLU A 83 -7.97 1.56 -1.96
CA GLU A 83 -9.32 1.24 -2.33
C GLU A 83 -9.34 -0.09 -3.07
N THR A 84 -10.22 -1.01 -2.67
CA THR A 84 -10.48 -2.22 -3.45
C THR A 84 -11.91 -2.18 -3.96
N THR A 85 -12.10 -2.38 -5.25
CA THR A 85 -13.42 -2.52 -5.88
C THR A 85 -13.65 -3.98 -6.25
N GLY A 86 -14.86 -4.48 -6.05
CA GLY A 86 -15.30 -5.80 -6.50
C GLY A 86 -16.82 -5.90 -6.60
N GLU A 87 -17.34 -7.12 -6.77
CA GLU A 87 -18.79 -7.37 -6.88
C GLU A 87 -19.58 -6.91 -5.66
N GLU A 88 -18.97 -7.00 -4.47
CA GLU A 88 -19.57 -6.60 -3.19
C GLU A 88 -19.44 -5.09 -2.92
N GLY A 89 -18.90 -4.32 -3.87
CA GLY A 89 -18.70 -2.88 -3.79
C GLY A 89 -17.25 -2.49 -3.50
N THR A 90 -17.09 -1.32 -2.89
CA THR A 90 -15.79 -0.72 -2.61
C THR A 90 -15.45 -0.83 -1.11
N SER A 91 -14.23 -1.21 -0.79
CA SER A 91 -13.67 -1.16 0.56
C SER A 91 -12.45 -0.24 0.61
N THR A 92 -12.33 0.53 1.69
CA THR A 92 -11.23 1.46 1.91
C THR A 92 -10.35 1.00 3.07
N PHE A 93 -9.05 1.21 2.90
CA PHE A 93 -8.03 0.83 3.86
C PHE A 93 -6.92 1.87 3.90
N GLU A 94 -6.21 1.90 5.01
CA GLU A 94 -4.96 2.62 5.15
C GLU A 94 -3.84 1.62 5.44
N TYR A 95 -2.69 1.86 4.84
CA TYR A 95 -1.48 1.12 5.13
C TYR A 95 -0.37 2.11 5.47
N MET A 96 0.28 1.91 6.62
CA MET A 96 1.38 2.72 7.07
C MET A 96 2.61 1.85 7.33
N TRP A 97 3.80 2.37 7.04
CA TRP A 97 5.07 1.68 7.27
C TRP A 97 6.18 2.65 7.68
N SER A 98 7.10 2.19 8.52
CA SER A 98 8.30 2.94 8.90
C SER A 98 9.37 2.86 7.82
N GLU A 99 10.33 3.78 7.86
CA GLU A 99 11.48 3.80 6.95
C GLU A 99 12.28 2.49 7.01
N ASP A 100 12.49 1.96 8.22
CA ASP A 100 13.19 0.70 8.49
C ASP A 100 12.30 -0.55 8.30
N LYS A 101 11.00 -0.36 8.06
CA LYS A 101 9.97 -1.39 7.88
C LYS A 101 9.73 -2.27 9.12
N ASN A 102 10.20 -1.87 10.30
CA ASN A 102 9.94 -2.57 11.56
C ASN A 102 8.53 -2.32 12.10
N THR A 103 7.94 -1.16 11.76
CA THR A 103 6.57 -0.81 12.12
C THR A 103 5.70 -0.80 10.87
N THR A 104 4.58 -1.52 10.92
CA THR A 104 3.52 -1.44 9.92
C THR A 104 2.16 -1.39 10.60
N VAL A 105 1.26 -0.58 10.03
CA VAL A 105 -0.11 -0.45 10.51
C VAL A 105 -1.04 -0.62 9.32
N PHE A 106 -2.00 -1.52 9.42
CA PHE A 106 -3.05 -1.71 8.43
C PHE A 106 -4.40 -1.46 9.09
N THR A 107 -5.17 -0.53 8.54
CA THR A 107 -6.49 -0.17 9.07
C THR A 107 -7.54 -0.39 7.98
N ARG A 108 -8.57 -1.17 8.28
CA ARG A 108 -9.75 -1.34 7.44
C ARG A 108 -10.92 -0.57 8.03
N TYR A 109 -11.65 0.13 7.17
CA TYR A 109 -12.87 0.83 7.55
C TYR A 109 -14.11 0.07 7.11
N ASP A 110 -15.19 0.20 7.89
CA ASP A 110 -16.52 -0.19 7.44
C ASP A 110 -17.14 0.89 6.52
N THR A 111 -18.38 0.66 6.09
CA THR A 111 -19.10 1.56 5.20
C THR A 111 -19.46 2.91 5.84
N GLU A 112 -19.41 3.02 7.16
CA GLU A 112 -19.65 4.25 7.92
C GLU A 112 -18.35 5.02 8.20
N GLY A 113 -17.20 4.45 7.82
CA GLY A 113 -15.88 5.04 8.07
C GLY A 113 -15.33 4.73 9.45
N ASN A 114 -15.94 3.80 10.22
CA ASN A 114 -15.38 3.34 11.49
C ASN A 114 -14.33 2.27 11.26
N ILE A 115 -13.38 2.14 12.18
CA ILE A 115 -12.39 1.06 12.13
C ILE A 115 -13.10 -0.28 12.35
N SER A 116 -13.05 -1.15 11.34
CA SER A 116 -13.54 -2.53 11.44
C SER A 116 -12.43 -3.51 11.85
N LEU A 117 -11.19 -3.19 11.49
CA LEU A 117 -10.00 -3.95 11.83
C LEU A 117 -8.78 -3.02 11.82
N LYS A 118 -7.92 -3.12 12.83
CA LYS A 118 -6.59 -2.54 12.82
C LYS A 118 -5.56 -3.61 13.16
N TYR A 119 -4.58 -3.78 12.28
CA TYR A 119 -3.43 -4.66 12.48
C TYR A 119 -2.19 -3.80 12.66
N ILE A 120 -1.41 -4.08 13.70
CA ILE A 120 -0.16 -3.39 14.01
C ILE A 120 0.91 -4.48 14.12
N SER A 121 2.01 -4.33 13.38
CA SER A 121 3.23 -5.10 13.58
C SER A 121 4.32 -4.11 13.95
N LYS A 122 4.88 -4.21 15.14
CA LYS A 122 5.92 -3.31 15.66
C LYS A 122 6.93 -4.12 16.45
N ASP A 123 8.21 -4.01 16.09
CA ASP A 123 9.31 -4.72 16.76
C ASP A 123 9.08 -6.24 16.87
N GLY A 124 8.43 -6.82 15.86
CA GLY A 124 8.06 -8.24 15.82
C GLY A 124 6.81 -8.62 16.63
N LYS A 125 6.29 -7.75 17.50
CA LYS A 125 5.00 -7.93 18.18
C LYS A 125 3.86 -7.64 17.21
N LYS A 126 2.83 -8.49 17.21
CA LYS A 126 1.65 -8.32 16.36
C LYS A 126 0.41 -8.10 17.22
N THR A 127 -0.32 -7.05 16.90
CA THR A 127 -1.57 -6.69 17.58
C THR A 127 -2.70 -6.57 16.56
N ILE A 128 -3.81 -7.24 16.81
CA ILE A 128 -5.05 -7.13 16.03
C ILE A 128 -6.11 -6.50 16.92
N ILE A 129 -6.74 -5.43 16.46
CA ILE A 129 -7.85 -4.75 17.13
C ILE A 129 -9.07 -4.89 16.22
N GLY A 130 -10.11 -5.58 16.70
CA GLY A 130 -11.39 -5.67 16.01
C GLY A 130 -12.20 -4.37 16.14
N GLY A 131 -13.21 -4.19 15.28
CA GLY A 131 -14.09 -3.02 15.35
C GLY A 131 -14.91 -2.90 16.65
N ASP A 132 -15.00 -3.98 17.43
CA ASP A 132 -15.55 -3.97 18.79
C ASP A 132 -14.53 -3.54 19.87
N GLY A 133 -13.31 -3.16 19.45
CA GLY A 133 -12.20 -2.76 20.31
C GLY A 133 -11.45 -3.93 20.96
N LYS A 134 -11.87 -5.19 20.74
CA LYS A 134 -11.16 -6.34 21.31
C LYS A 134 -9.80 -6.50 20.65
N THR A 135 -8.81 -6.78 21.49
CA THR A 135 -7.42 -6.89 21.08
C THR A 135 -6.92 -8.33 21.20
N LEU A 136 -6.18 -8.79 20.19
CA LEU A 136 -5.42 -10.04 20.19
C LEU A 136 -3.95 -9.72 19.94
N GLU A 137 -3.06 -10.30 20.73
CA GLU A 137 -1.61 -10.07 20.64
C GLU A 137 -0.84 -11.37 20.42
N PHE A 138 0.25 -11.31 19.64
CA PHE A 138 1.14 -12.43 19.31
C PHE A 138 2.60 -12.00 19.31
#